data_AF-A0AAD4BW29-F1
#
_entry.id   AF-A0AAD4BW29-F1
#
_cell.length_a   1.000
_cell.length_b   1.000
_cell.length_c   1.000
_cell.angle_alpha   90.00
_cell.angle_beta   90.00
_cell.angle_gamma   90.00
#
_symmetry.space_group_name_H-M   'P 1'
#
loop_
_entity.id
_entity.type
_entity.pdbx_description
1 polymer ?
#
loop_
_entity_poly.entity_id
_entity_poly.type
_entity_poly.pdbx_seq_one_letter_code
_entity_poly.pdbx_strand_id
1 'polypeptide(L)'
;DTNDDSISMKELTEIRTTVRSAWAELVNQRLAPRVWGQLAASGRQLFHSIIESKHPVLTYDNDHWKVERLAQRSYSAWQWQHLDDEGNWK
;
A
#
# COMPACT_ATOMS: atom_id res chain seq x y z
N ASP A 1 -29.43 -2.76 -10.60
CA ASP A 1 -28.88 -4.04 -10.11
C ASP A 1 -27.54 -3.83 -9.44
N THR A 2 -27.41 -4.38 -8.25
CA THR A 2 -26.33 -4.14 -7.29
C THR A 2 -25.27 -5.22 -7.47
N ASN A 3 -24.31 -5.02 -8.37
CA ASN A 3 -23.06 -5.80 -8.36
C ASN A 3 -22.12 -5.12 -7.36
N ASP A 4 -22.42 -5.30 -6.08
CA ASP A 4 -21.48 -5.05 -5.00
C ASP A 4 -20.47 -6.20 -5.03
N ASP A 5 -19.41 -6.01 -5.82
CA ASP A 5 -18.24 -6.87 -5.93
C ASP A 5 -17.71 -7.16 -4.52
N SER A 6 -18.19 -8.27 -3.97
CA SER A 6 -17.87 -8.71 -2.63
C SER A 6 -16.46 -9.26 -2.65
N ILE A 7 -15.45 -8.39 -2.63
CA ILE A 7 -14.07 -8.78 -2.39
C ILE A 7 -14.10 -9.68 -1.15
N SER A 8 -13.76 -10.94 -1.34
CA SER A 8 -13.85 -11.91 -0.26
C SER A 8 -12.92 -11.49 0.88
N MET A 9 -13.26 -11.88 2.11
CA MET A 9 -12.40 -11.57 3.27
C MET A 9 -10.97 -12.09 3.08
N LYS A 10 -10.81 -13.16 2.29
CA LYS A 10 -9.53 -13.71 1.88
C LYS A 10 -8.78 -12.76 0.95
N GLU A 11 -9.40 -12.27 -0.12
CA GLU A 11 -8.80 -11.30 -1.03
C GLU A 11 -8.42 -10.00 -0.30
N LEU A 12 -9.28 -9.48 0.58
CA LEU A 12 -8.95 -8.31 1.40
C LEU A 12 -7.70 -8.54 2.27
N THR A 13 -7.50 -9.76 2.76
CA THR A 13 -6.34 -10.14 3.56
C THR A 13 -5.08 -10.22 2.70
N GLU A 14 -5.18 -10.78 1.50
CA GLU A 14 -4.09 -10.85 0.52
C GLU A 14 -3.65 -9.46 0.03
N ILE A 15 -4.62 -8.56 -0.20
CA ILE A 15 -4.36 -7.16 -0.57
C ILE A 15 -3.62 -6.44 0.55
N ARG A 16 -4.10 -6.53 1.80
CA ARG A 16 -3.42 -5.93 2.96
C ARG A 16 -2.02 -6.48 3.15
N THR A 17 -1.83 -7.77 2.91
CA THR A 17 -0.50 -8.40 2.98
C THR A 17 0.43 -7.84 1.90
N THR A 18 -0.07 -7.68 0.68
CA THR A 18 0.68 -7.10 -0.44
C THR A 18 1.05 -5.64 -0.19
N VAL A 19 0.11 -4.85 0.33
CA VAL A 19 0.35 -3.45 0.70
C VAL A 19 1.47 -3.34 1.75
N ARG A 20 1.47 -4.21 2.76
CA ARG A 20 2.54 -4.24 3.77
C ARG A 20 3.88 -4.66 3.18
N SER A 21 3.88 -5.63 2.27
CA SER A 21 5.11 -6.00 1.53
C SER A 21 5.62 -4.85 0.67
N ALA A 22 4.74 -4.09 0.03
CA ALA A 22 5.13 -2.91 -0.74
C ALA A 22 5.73 -1.81 0.14
N TRP A 23 5.17 -1.58 1.33
CA TRP A 23 5.77 -0.67 2.31
C TRP A 23 7.14 -1.14 2.79
N ALA A 24 7.30 -2.44 3.03
CA ALA A 24 8.59 -3.01 3.39
C ALA A 24 9.65 -2.76 2.29
N GLU A 25 9.26 -2.93 1.03
CA GLU A 25 10.14 -2.68 -0.10
C GLU A 25 10.51 -1.19 -0.23
N LEU A 26 9.57 -0.28 0.05
CA LEU A 26 9.89 1.16 0.14
C LEU A 26 10.95 1.46 1.19
N VAL A 27 10.88 0.81 2.35
CA VAL A 27 11.86 1.00 3.43
C VAL A 27 13.23 0.46 3.00
N ASN A 28 13.26 -0.74 2.41
CA ASN A 28 14.49 -1.35 1.90
C ASN A 28 15.20 -0.46 0.86
N GLN A 29 14.43 0.25 0.04
CA GLN A 29 14.94 1.18 -0.97
C GLN A 29 15.14 2.62 -0.45
N ARG A 30 14.92 2.88 0.85
CA ARG A 30 14.98 4.22 1.47
C ARG A 30 14.06 5.25 0.80
N LEU A 31 12.92 4.78 0.31
CA LEU A 31 11.85 5.58 -0.31
C LEU A 31 10.62 5.71 0.59
N ALA A 32 10.63 5.07 1.77
CA ALA A 32 9.54 5.14 2.74
C ALA A 32 9.41 6.56 3.32
N PRO A 33 8.23 7.20 3.19
CA PRO A 33 8.03 8.53 3.71
C PRO A 33 7.66 8.48 5.20
N ARG A 34 7.89 9.57 5.93
CA ARG A 34 7.42 9.68 7.31
C ARG A 34 5.89 9.68 7.41
N VAL A 35 5.23 10.29 6.43
CA VAL A 35 3.77 10.33 6.30
C VAL A 35 3.42 9.92 4.88
N TRP A 36 2.42 9.06 4.71
CA TRP A 36 2.04 8.54 3.38
C TRP A 36 1.79 9.65 2.34
N GLY A 37 1.20 10.77 2.74
CA GLY A 37 0.97 11.92 1.86
C GLY A 37 2.23 12.62 1.34
N GLN A 38 3.40 12.32 1.89
CA GLN A 38 4.71 12.84 1.47
C GLN A 38 5.50 11.82 0.62
N LEU A 39 4.86 10.72 0.20
CA LEU A 39 5.50 9.72 -0.65
C LEU A 39 5.98 10.37 -1.95
N ALA A 40 7.28 10.23 -2.24
CA ALA A 40 7.87 10.70 -3.48
C ALA A 40 7.26 9.96 -4.68
N ALA A 41 7.25 10.60 -5.85
CA ALA A 41 6.68 10.02 -7.08
C ALA A 41 7.30 8.65 -7.42
N SER A 42 8.62 8.48 -7.22
CA SER A 42 9.32 7.21 -7.43
C SER A 42 8.85 6.11 -6.47
N GLY A 43 8.68 6.43 -5.18
CA GLY A 43 8.13 5.50 -4.20
C GLY A 43 6.67 5.15 -4.50
N ARG A 44 5.88 6.12 -4.98
CA ARG A 44 4.50 5.89 -5.39
C ARG A 44 4.43 4.95 -6.59
N GLN A 45 5.25 5.16 -7.61
CA GLN A 45 5.37 4.26 -8.75
C GLN A 45 5.78 2.84 -8.34
N LEU A 46 6.77 2.69 -7.45
CA LEU A 46 7.17 1.39 -6.94
C LEU A 46 6.03 0.68 -6.20
N PHE A 47 5.35 1.42 -5.31
CA PHE A 47 4.21 0.90 -4.56
C PHE A 47 3.10 0.40 -5.48
N HIS A 48 2.70 1.20 -6.46
CA HIS A 48 1.72 0.80 -7.46
C HIS A 48 2.20 -0.42 -8.25
N SER A 49 3.42 -0.41 -8.78
CA SER A 49 3.96 -1.53 -9.56
C SER A 49 3.91 -2.87 -8.80
N ILE A 50 4.22 -2.89 -7.51
CA ILE A 50 4.15 -4.09 -6.67
C ILE A 50 2.69 -4.58 -6.52
N ILE A 51 1.75 -3.66 -6.34
CA ILE A 51 0.34 -4.00 -6.15
C ILE A 51 -0.30 -4.44 -7.45
N GLU A 52 -0.06 -3.73 -8.55
CA GLU A 52 -0.55 -4.08 -9.88
C GLU A 52 -0.05 -5.46 -10.32
N SER A 53 1.20 -5.79 -9.99
CA SER A 53 1.79 -7.10 -10.28
C SER A 53 1.06 -8.26 -9.60
N LYS A 54 0.52 -8.06 -8.40
CA LYS A 54 -0.15 -9.12 -7.62
C LYS A 54 -1.67 -9.07 -7.64
N HIS A 55 -2.23 -7.88 -7.81
CA HIS A 55 -3.67 -7.61 -7.76
C HIS A 55 -4.08 -6.69 -8.91
N PRO A 56 -3.96 -7.14 -10.17
CA PRO A 56 -4.29 -6.33 -11.33
C PRO A 56 -5.75 -5.85 -11.32
N VAL A 57 -6.65 -6.57 -10.64
CA VAL A 57 -8.05 -6.15 -10.44
C VAL A 57 -8.18 -4.79 -9.74
N LEU A 58 -7.22 -4.43 -8.88
CA LEU A 58 -7.21 -3.14 -8.18
C LEU A 58 -6.69 -1.99 -9.04
N THR A 59 -6.09 -2.31 -10.19
CA THR A 59 -5.60 -1.38 -11.22
C THR A 59 -6.71 -0.97 -12.17
N TYR A 60 -7.62 -1.91 -12.49
CA TYR A 60 -8.72 -1.68 -13.44
C TYR A 60 -9.80 -0.73 -12.90
N ASP A 61 -9.91 -0.60 -11.58
CA ASP A 61 -10.90 0.25 -10.90
C ASP A 61 -10.36 1.68 -10.67
N ASN A 62 -10.43 2.52 -11.71
CA ASN A 62 -10.30 4.00 -11.66
C ASN A 62 -9.17 4.56 -10.78
N ASP A 63 -7.95 4.70 -11.30
CA ASP A 63 -6.87 5.51 -10.67
C ASP A 63 -6.33 5.00 -9.32
N HIS A 64 -6.38 3.70 -9.04
CA HIS A 64 -5.79 3.12 -7.81
C HIS A 64 -6.32 3.70 -6.49
N TRP A 65 -7.44 4.42 -6.54
CA TRP A 65 -7.91 5.24 -5.42
C TRP A 65 -8.24 4.40 -4.18
N LYS A 66 -8.73 3.17 -4.37
CA LYS A 66 -9.03 2.23 -3.28
C LYS A 66 -7.77 1.87 -2.49
N VAL A 67 -6.68 1.61 -3.21
CA VAL A 67 -5.40 1.21 -2.61
C VAL A 67 -4.72 2.41 -1.94
N GLU A 68 -4.75 3.58 -2.57
CA GLU A 68 -4.27 4.82 -1.96
C GLU A 68 -5.02 5.18 -0.68
N ARG A 69 -6.35 5.07 -0.70
CA ARG A 69 -7.16 5.33 0.49
C ARG A 69 -6.91 4.32 1.61
N LEU A 70 -6.70 3.05 1.27
CA LEU A 70 -6.29 2.03 2.24
C LEU A 70 -4.92 2.38 2.82
N ALA A 71 -3.98 2.77 1.97
CA ALA A 71 -2.63 3.08 2.40
C ALA A 71 -2.59 4.31 3.31
N GLN A 72 -3.27 5.39 2.94
CA GLN A 72 -3.41 6.58 3.78
C GLN A 72 -3.96 6.28 5.18
N ARG A 73 -4.93 5.35 5.28
CA ARG A 73 -5.57 5.00 6.56
C ARG A 73 -4.76 4.07 7.43
N SER A 74 -3.93 3.22 6.84
CA SER A 74 -3.26 2.13 7.56
C SER A 74 -1.74 2.29 7.65
N TYR A 75 -1.13 3.15 6.84
CA TYR A 75 0.32 3.33 6.82
C TYR A 75 0.85 3.83 8.15
N SER A 76 0.28 4.89 8.74
CA SER A 76 0.80 5.45 10.00
C SER A 76 0.79 4.44 11.15
N ALA A 77 -0.24 3.58 11.23
CA ALA A 77 -0.32 2.53 12.23
C ALA A 77 0.75 1.45 12.02
N TRP A 78 1.01 1.08 10.75
CA TRP A 78 2.07 0.13 10.40
C TRP A 78 3.47 0.73 10.62
N GLN A 79 3.71 1.95 10.14
CA GLN A 79 4.96 2.68 10.28
C GLN A 79 5.33 2.82 11.76
N TRP A 80 4.39 3.18 12.63
CA TRP A 80 4.64 3.27 14.07
C TRP A 80 5.03 1.92 14.71
N GLN A 81 4.50 0.81 14.22
CA GLN A 81 4.82 -0.52 14.74
C GLN A 81 6.16 -1.07 14.21
N HIS A 82 6.56 -0.68 13.00
CA HIS A 82 7.67 -1.33 12.29
C HIS A 82 8.90 -0.44 12.05
N LEU A 83 8.74 0.89 12.06
CA LEU A 83 9.80 1.83 11.71
C LEU A 83 10.16 2.80 12.84
N ASP A 84 11.44 3.08 12.98
CA ASP A 84 11.95 4.12 13.89
C ASP A 84 11.60 5.54 13.38
N ASP A 85 12.03 6.56 14.14
CA ASP A 85 11.77 7.96 13.80
C ASP A 85 12.50 8.42 12.52
N GLU A 86 13.52 7.68 12.08
CA GLU A 86 14.29 7.91 10.87
C GLU A 86 13.72 7.17 9.64
N GLY A 87 12.69 6.33 9.85
CA GLY A 87 12.06 5.54 8.78
C GLY A 87 12.79 4.25 8.44
N ASN A 88 13.72 3.81 9.30
CA ASN A 88 14.39 2.51 9.19
C ASN A 88 13.63 1.44 9.97
N TRP A 89 13.94 0.18 9.72
CA TRP A 89 13.42 -0.94 10.50
C TRP A 89 13.80 -0.84 11.98
N LYS A 90 12.81 -1.03 12.88
CA LYS A 90 13.05 -1.19 14.32
C LYS A 90 13.73 -2.53 14.65
#